data_AF-A0A1J4VWW0-F1
#
_entry.id   AF-A0A1J4VWW0-F1
#
_cell.length_a   1.000
_cell.length_b   1.000
_cell.length_c   1.000
_cell.angle_alpha   90.00
_cell.angle_beta   90.00
_cell.angle_gamma   90.00
#
_symmetry.space_group_name_H-M   'P 1'
#
loop_
_entity.id
_entity.type
_entity.pdbx_description
1 polymer ?
#
loop_
_entity_poly.entity_id
_entity_poly.type
_entity_poly.pdbx_seq_one_letter_code
_entity_poly.pdbx_strand_id
1 'polypeptide(L)' 'MKYCKPKDRKAGIAAFKCERCGRYGAHIKKYNLHLCRQCFREVAEKIGFKKYN' A
#
# COMPACT_ATOMS: atom_id res chain seq x y z
N MET A 1 27.75 5.74 -3.06
CA MET A 1 26.58 6.49 -2.54
C MET A 1 26.52 6.47 -1.00
N LYS A 2 27.14 7.41 -0.29
CA LYS A 2 26.97 7.55 1.19
C LYS A 2 25.86 8.56 1.57
N TYR A 3 25.60 9.56 0.72
CA TYR A 3 24.79 10.74 1.10
C TYR A 3 23.38 10.82 0.47
N CYS A 4 23.05 9.99 -0.54
CA CYS A 4 21.76 10.05 -1.25
C CYS A 4 20.72 9.01 -0.80
N LYS A 5 20.94 8.32 0.33
CA LYS A 5 19.98 7.33 0.82
C LYS A 5 18.84 8.05 1.55
N PRO A 6 17.57 7.73 1.25
CA PRO A 6 16.45 8.28 1.99
C PRO A 6 16.55 7.87 3.47
N LYS A 7 16.19 8.79 4.37
CA LYS A 7 16.14 8.54 5.82
C LYS A 7 15.10 7.46 6.11
N ASP A 8 15.44 6.52 6.99
CA ASP A 8 14.47 5.56 7.53
C ASP A 8 13.38 6.29 8.33
N ARG A 9 12.11 6.10 7.94
CA ARG A 9 10.96 6.75 8.57
C ARG A 9 9.99 5.69 9.05
N LYS A 10 9.69 5.70 10.35
CA LYS A 10 8.66 4.84 10.95
C LYS A 10 7.23 5.29 10.62
N ALA A 11 7.04 6.55 10.23
CA ALA A 11 5.73 7.15 10.02
C ALA A 11 5.70 8.11 8.81
N GLY A 12 4.48 8.45 8.38
CA GLY A 12 4.22 9.31 7.24
C GLY A 12 3.87 8.55 5.96
N ILE A 13 3.70 9.29 4.86
CA ILE A 13 3.25 8.73 3.58
C ILE A 13 4.34 7.84 2.96
N ALA A 14 5.60 8.26 3.03
CA ALA A 14 6.74 7.51 2.48
C ALA A 14 7.05 6.20 3.22
N ALA A 15 6.49 5.99 4.41
CA ALA A 15 6.68 4.76 5.18
C ALA A 15 5.85 3.59 4.61
N PHE A 16 4.76 3.87 3.88
CA PHE A 16 3.87 2.85 3.34
C PHE A 16 3.87 2.91 1.82
N LYS A 17 4.45 1.89 1.19
CA LYS A 17 4.47 1.72 -0.26
C LYS A 17 3.49 0.62 -0.64
N CYS A 18 2.71 0.83 -1.69
CA CYS A 18 1.91 -0.25 -2.27
C CYS A 18 2.83 -1.32 -2.84
N GLU A 19 2.66 -2.58 -2.45
CA GLU A 19 3.51 -3.68 -2.94
C GLU A 19 3.37 -3.90 -4.46
N ARG A 20 2.17 -3.66 -5.01
CA ARG A 20 1.88 -3.92 -6.42
C ARG A 20 2.27 -2.77 -7.36
N CYS A 21 1.91 -1.53 -7.02
CA CYS A 21 2.13 -0.38 -7.92
C CYS A 21 3.22 0.59 -7.44
N GLY A 22 3.78 0.37 -6.24
CA GLY A 22 4.83 1.22 -5.70
C GLY A 22 4.42 2.65 -5.33
N ARG A 23 3.14 3.00 -5.44
CA ARG A 23 2.60 4.31 -5.09
C ARG A 23 2.48 4.47 -3.57
N TYR A 24 2.77 5.67 -3.08
CA TYR A 24 2.62 6.01 -1.65
C TYR A 24 1.23 6.57 -1.29
N GLY A 25 0.49 7.04 -2.29
CA GLY A 25 -0.83 7.64 -2.10
C GLY A 25 -1.96 6.62 -1.98
N ALA A 26 -3.00 6.98 -1.23
CA ALA A 26 -4.25 6.21 -1.08
C ALA A 26 -4.02 4.73 -0.69
N HIS A 27 -3.13 4.53 0.28
CA HIS A 27 -2.75 3.22 0.81
C HIS A 27 -3.71 2.74 1.91
N ILE A 28 -4.12 1.48 1.84
CA ILE A 28 -4.99 0.85 2.83
C ILE A 28 -4.12 0.35 3.97
N LYS A 29 -4.14 1.08 5.08
CA LYS A 29 -3.36 0.74 6.29
C LYS A 29 -4.02 -0.32 7.18
N LYS A 30 -5.28 -0.67 6.92
CA LYS A 30 -6.02 -1.67 7.70
C LYS A 30 -5.70 -3.08 7.21
N TYR A 31 -5.80 -4.05 8.11
CA TYR A 31 -5.68 -5.48 7.82
C TYR A 31 -4.32 -5.91 7.24
N ASN A 32 -3.26 -5.11 7.39
CA ASN A 32 -1.92 -5.39 6.87
C ASN A 32 -1.89 -5.76 5.38
N LEU A 33 -2.81 -5.21 4.58
CA LEU A 33 -2.93 -5.55 3.16
C LEU A 33 -1.87 -4.91 2.28
N HIS A 34 -1.15 -3.90 2.78
CA HIS A 34 -0.07 -3.18 2.09
C HIS A 34 -0.35 -2.75 0.62
N LEU A 35 -1.61 -2.53 0.27
CA LEU A 35 -2.06 -2.20 -1.08
C LEU A 35 -2.66 -0.78 -1.16
N CYS A 36 -2.60 -0.16 -2.34
CA CYS A 36 -3.35 1.05 -2.62
C CYS A 36 -4.82 0.73 -2.99
N ARG A 37 -5.71 1.71 -2.86
CA ARG A 37 -7.15 1.54 -3.15
C ARG A 37 -7.45 1.01 -4.56
N GLN A 38 -6.59 1.33 -5.54
CA GLN A 38 -6.77 0.89 -6.94
C GLN A 38 -6.43 -0.60 -7.06
N CYS A 39 -5.23 -0.97 -6.60
CA CYS A 39 -4.78 -2.36 -6.62
C CYS A 39 -5.66 -3.26 -5.75
N PHE A 40 -6.17 -2.75 -4.63
CA PHE A 40 -7.11 -3.50 -3.80
C PHE A 40 -8.36 -3.88 -4.58
N ARG A 41 -8.94 -3.00 -5.40
CA ARG A 41 -10.16 -3.32 -6.17
C ARG A 41 -9.95 -4.46 -7.16
N GLU A 42 -8.76 -4.55 -7.76
CA GLU A 42 -8.42 -5.63 -8.69
C GLU A 42 -8.15 -6.98 -7.99
N VAL A 43 -7.68 -6.94 -6.74
CA VAL A 43 -7.27 -8.14 -5.99
C VAL A 43 -8.35 -8.56 -5.00
N ALA A 44 -9.32 -7.70 -4.68
CA ALA A 44 -10.39 -7.94 -3.72
C ALA A 44 -11.12 -9.26 -3.98
N GLU A 45 -11.49 -9.52 -5.24
CA GLU A 45 -12.18 -10.74 -5.65
C GLU A 45 -11.32 -11.99 -5.41
N LYS A 46 -10.01 -11.90 -5.65
CA LYS A 46 -9.05 -13.00 -5.44
C LYS A 46 -8.78 -13.29 -3.97
N ILE A 47 -8.81 -12.26 -3.12
CA ILE A 47 -8.67 -12.41 -1.67
C ILE A 47 -9.96 -12.94 -1.03
N GLY A 48 -11.08 -12.92 -1.77
CA GLY A 48 -12.38 -13.41 -1.30
C GLY A 48 -13.28 -12.32 -0.70
N PHE A 49 -12.95 -11.04 -0.91
CA PHE A 49 -13.89 -9.96 -0.61
C PHE A 49 -15.05 -10.02 -1.61
N LYS A 50 -16.27 -10.15 -1.08
CA LYS A 50 -17.51 -10.09 -1.86
C LYS A 50 -18.29 -8.84 -1.48
N LYS A 51 -18.92 -8.22 -2.48
CA LYS A 51 -19.86 -7.11 -2.26
C LYS A 51 -21.20 -7.71 -1.82
N TYR A 52 -21.57 -7.50 -0.55
CA TYR A 52 -22.84 -7.98 0.00
C TYR A 52 -23.95 -6.91 -0.02
N ASN A 53 -23.61 -5.64 -0.28
CA ASN A 53 -24.56 -4.56 -0.56
C ASN A 53 -23.93 -3.54 -1.52
#